data_AF-A0AAW2LG96-F1
#
_entry.id   AF-A0AAW2LG96-F1
#
_cell.length_a   1.000
_cell.length_b   1.000
_cell.length_c   1.000
_cell.angle_alpha   90.00
_cell.angle_beta   90.00
_cell.angle_gamma   90.00
#
_symmetry.space_group_name_H-M   'P 1'
#
loop_
_entity.id
_entity.type
_entity.pdbx_description
1 polymer ?
#
loop_
_entity_poly.entity_id
_entity_poly.type
_entity_poly.pdbx_seq_one_letter_code
_entity_poly.pdbx_strand_id
1 'polypeptide(L)' 'MDEMKKRLKGMEEEAAALREMQSKVEKKMGVVQDSTKATAASESKEKVDSRPVFVGNVDYACTLEEVQQHFLA' A
#
# COMPACT_ATOMS: atom_id res chain seq x y z
N MET A 1 18.44 -45.32 10.62
CA MET A 1 18.28 -44.52 9.38
C MET A 1 16.83 -44.06 9.20
N ASP A 2 15.83 -44.85 9.61
CA ASP A 2 14.40 -44.53 9.44
C ASP A 2 13.86 -43.42 10.36
N GLU A 3 14.40 -43.24 11.56
CA GLU A 3 13.93 -42.20 12.48
C GLU A 3 14.23 -40.78 11.99
N MET A 4 15.39 -40.55 11.38
CA MET A 4 15.75 -39.26 10.79
C MET A 4 14.86 -38.92 9.60
N LYS A 5 14.50 -39.94 8.80
CA LYS A 5 13.59 -39.81 7.66
C LYS A 5 12.16 -39.51 8.10
N LYS A 6 11.70 -40.11 9.21
CA LYS A 6 10.39 -39.82 9.82
C LYS A 6 10.34 -38.40 10.38
N ARG A 7 11.43 -37.92 11.00
CA ARG A 7 11.54 -36.56 11.52
C ARG A 7 11.58 -35.50 10.42
N LEU A 8 12.32 -35.76 9.33
CA LEU A 8 12.36 -34.89 8.16
C LEU A 8 11.00 -34.78 7.47
N LYS A 9 10.27 -35.89 7.34
CA LYS A 9 8.92 -35.89 6.74
C LYS A 9 7.92 -35.06 7.57
N GLY A 10 7.98 -35.15 8.90
CA GLY A 10 7.16 -34.30 9.77
C GLY A 10 7.51 -32.81 9.66
N MET A 11 8.79 -32.49 9.51
CA MET A 11 9.25 -31.11 9.36
C MET A 11 8.89 -30.51 7.99
N GLU A 12 8.89 -31.32 6.93
CA GLU A 12 8.45 -30.90 5.60
C GLU A 12 6.94 -30.59 5.56
N GLU A 13 6.13 -31.41 6.23
CA GLU A 13 4.68 -31.20 6.33
C GLU A 13 4.35 -29.96 7.17
N GLU A 14 5.05 -29.76 8.30
CA GLU A 14 4.90 -28.56 9.12
C GLU A 14 5.36 -27.30 8.39
N ALA A 15 6.48 -27.36 7.64
CA ALA A 15 6.96 -26.25 6.83
C ALA A 15 5.99 -25.91 5.68
N ALA A 16 5.37 -26.90 5.05
CA ALA A 16 4.36 -26.70 4.02
C ALA A 16 3.10 -26.04 4.59
N ALA A 17 2.65 -26.49 5.76
CA ALA A 17 1.52 -25.89 6.46
C ALA A 17 1.81 -24.45 6.89
N LEU A 18 3.02 -24.16 7.41
CA LEU A 18 3.44 -22.80 7.73
C LEU A 18 3.48 -21.90 6.50
N ARG A 19 4.00 -22.40 5.36
CA ARG A 19 4.07 -21.63 4.11
C ARG A 19 2.70 -21.32 3.55
N GLU A 20 1.77 -22.27 3.61
CA GLU A 20 0.38 -22.04 3.20
C GLU A 20 -0.32 -21.03 4.12
N MET A 21 -0.09 -21.13 5.44
CA MET A 21 -0.63 -20.19 6.42
C MET A 21 -0.07 -18.77 6.20
N GLN A 22 1.23 -18.64 5.98
CA GLN A 22 1.87 -17.35 5.66
C GLN A 22 1.29 -16.75 4.39
N SER A 23 1.13 -17.53 3.31
CA SER A 23 0.53 -17.06 2.06
C SER A 23 -0.93 -16.60 2.23
N LYS A 24 -1.72 -17.32 3.05
CA LYS A 24 -3.10 -16.93 3.38
C LYS A 24 -3.15 -15.66 4.21
N VAL A 25 -2.21 -15.46 5.13
CA VAL A 25 -2.10 -14.25 5.96
C VAL A 25 -1.69 -13.06 5.09
N GLU A 26 -0.67 -13.18 4.24
CA GLU A 26 -0.26 -12.13 3.30
C GLU A 26 -1.39 -11.74 2.34
N LYS A 27 -2.17 -12.70 1.82
CA LYS A 27 -3.29 -12.40 0.93
C LYS A 27 -4.42 -11.64 1.65
N LYS A 28 -4.73 -12.00 2.90
CA LYS A 28 -5.74 -11.30 3.71
C LYS A 28 -5.24 -9.94 4.17
N MET A 29 -3.98 -9.83 4.60
CA MET A 29 -3.37 -8.57 5.00
C MET A 29 -3.16 -7.63 3.81
N GLY A 30 -2.85 -8.14 2.62
CA GLY A 30 -2.74 -7.36 1.39
C GLY A 30 -4.08 -6.76 0.96
N VAL A 31 -5.18 -7.51 1.08
CA VAL A 31 -6.54 -7.00 0.83
C VAL A 31 -6.94 -5.97 1.89
N VAL A 32 -6.59 -6.18 3.16
CA VAL A 32 -6.85 -5.21 4.24
C VAL A 32 -5.99 -3.96 4.07
N GLN A 33 -4.73 -4.08 3.66
CA GLN A 33 -3.86 -2.93 3.35
C GLN A 33 -4.36 -2.16 2.13
N ASP A 34 -4.82 -2.84 1.08
CA ASP A 34 -5.33 -2.17 -0.12
C ASP A 34 -6.65 -1.43 0.16
N SER A 35 -7.57 -2.06 0.91
CA SER A 35 -8.81 -1.43 1.34
C SER A 35 -8.60 -0.32 2.38
N THR A 36 -7.71 -0.48 3.35
CA THR A 36 -7.35 0.59 4.30
C THR A 36 -6.57 1.72 3.63
N LYS A 37 -5.75 1.42 2.61
CA LYS A 37 -5.07 2.44 1.80
C LYS A 37 -6.06 3.16 0.89
N ALA A 38 -7.06 2.48 0.34
CA ALA A 38 -8.13 3.11 -0.42
C ALA A 38 -8.99 4.04 0.46
N THR A 39 -9.33 3.62 1.69
CA THR A 39 -10.06 4.47 2.65
C THR A 39 -9.20 5.61 3.20
N ALA A 40 -7.92 5.36 3.47
CA ALA A 40 -6.99 6.42 3.89
C ALA A 40 -6.71 7.41 2.75
N ALA A 41 -6.66 6.94 1.50
CA ALA A 41 -6.55 7.78 0.32
C ALA A 41 -7.84 8.58 0.06
N SER A 42 -9.03 8.00 0.30
CA SER A 42 -10.29 8.74 0.18
C SER A 42 -10.43 9.81 1.25
N GLU A 43 -10.12 9.51 2.52
CA GLU A 43 -10.10 10.52 3.59
C GLU A 43 -9.03 11.60 3.36
N SER A 44 -7.84 11.21 2.88
CA SER A 44 -6.79 12.17 2.51
C SER A 44 -7.22 13.05 1.35
N LYS A 45 -7.87 12.46 0.34
CA LYS A 45 -8.40 13.19 -0.82
C LYS A 45 -9.50 14.17 -0.41
N GLU A 46 -10.44 13.78 0.44
CA GLU A 46 -11.47 14.69 0.98
C GLU A 46 -10.85 15.87 1.75
N LYS A 47 -9.83 15.64 2.58
CA LYS A 47 -9.13 16.71 3.30
C LYS A 47 -8.34 17.65 2.38
N VAL A 48 -7.84 17.16 1.25
CA VAL A 48 -7.16 17.96 0.23
C VAL A 48 -8.18 18.76 -0.57
N ASP A 49 -9.24 18.10 -1.04
CA ASP A 49 -10.32 18.70 -1.83
C ASP A 49 -11.12 19.73 -1.00
N SER A 50 -11.06 19.68 0.34
CA SER A 50 -11.65 20.67 1.26
C SER A 50 -10.85 21.97 1.38
N ARG A 51 -9.60 22.03 0.90
CA ARG A 51 -8.71 23.21 1.02
C ARG A 51 -8.16 23.66 -0.35
N PRO A 52 -8.98 23.87 -1.38
CA PRO A 52 -8.50 24.29 -2.68
C PRO A 52 -8.22 25.80 -2.72
N VAL A 53 -7.28 26.22 -3.57
CA VAL A 53 -7.00 27.63 -3.86
C VAL A 53 -7.19 27.87 -5.35
N PHE A 54 -7.92 28.93 -5.70
CA PHE A 54 -8.06 29.39 -7.08
C PHE A 54 -7.04 30.48 -7.37
N VAL A 55 -6.22 30.28 -8.41
CA VAL A 55 -5.21 31.25 -8.83
C VAL A 55 -5.62 31.82 -10.19
N GLY A 56 -6.06 33.07 -10.19
CA GLY A 56 -6.49 33.81 -11.38
C GLY A 56 -5.47 34.86 -11.82
N ASN A 57 -5.67 35.41 -13.02
CA ASN A 57 -4.80 36.44 -13.62
C ASN A 57 -3.31 36.02 -13.68
N VAL A 58 -3.06 34.73 -13.91
CA VAL A 58 -1.72 34.19 -14.13
C VAL A 58 -1.23 34.60 -15.52
N ASP A 59 0.05 34.93 -15.64
CA ASP A 59 0.67 35.25 -16.92
C ASP A 59 0.56 34.08 -17.91
N TYR A 60 0.34 34.38 -19.19
CA TYR A 60 0.19 33.37 -20.24
C TYR A 60 1.46 32.54 -20.47
N ALA A 61 2.63 33.07 -20.13
CA ALA A 61 3.90 32.34 -20.23
C ALA A 61 4.14 31.39 -19.04
N CYS A 62 3.34 31.48 -17.97
CA CYS A 62 3.55 30.71 -16.76
C CYS A 62 3.15 29.25 -16.95
N THR A 63 4.02 28.34 -16.49
CA THR A 63 3.82 26.90 -16.58
C THR A 63 3.13 26.34 -15.33
N LEU A 64 2.54 25.15 -15.46
CA LEU A 64 1.88 24.47 -14.34
C LEU A 64 2.86 24.18 -13.19
N GLU A 65 4.10 23.81 -13.51
CA GLU A 65 5.14 23.53 -12.53
C GLU A 65 5.54 24.79 -11.74
N GLU A 66 5.66 25.94 -12.39
CA GLU A 66 5.98 27.20 -11.71
C GLU A 66 4.89 27.60 -10.71
N VAL A 67 3.61 27.46 -11.11
CA VAL A 67 2.48 27.74 -10.21
C VAL A 67 2.48 26.73 -9.05
N GLN A 68 2.65 25.43 -9.32
CA GLN A 68 2.72 24.43 -8.25
C GLN A 68 3.88 24.71 -7.28
N GLN A 69 5.09 24.92 -7.77
CA GLN A 69 6.26 25.15 -6.93
C GLN A 69 6.12 26.40 -6.06
N HIS A 70 5.46 27.45 -6.56
CA HIS A 70 5.19 28.67 -5.80
C HIS A 70 4.32 28.41 -4.55
N PHE A 71 3.36 27.49 -4.64
CA PHE A 71 2.42 27.17 -3.55
C PHE A 71 2.81 25.89 -2.76
N LEU A 72 3.85 25.17 -3.18
CA LEU A 72 4.37 23.97 -2.52
C LEU A 72 5.61 24.21 -1.64
N ALA A 73 6.14 25.45 -1.62
CA ALA A 73 7.27 25.86 -0.79
C ALA A 73 6.88 26.09 0.69
#